data_AF-A0A7J8W8T6-F1
#
_entry.id   AF-A0A7J8W8T6-F1
#
_cell.length_a   1.000
_cell.length_b   1.000
_cell.length_c   1.000
_cell.angle_alpha   90.00
_cell.angle_beta   90.00
_cell.angle_gamma   90.00
#
_symmetry.space_group_name_H-M   'P 1'
#
loop_
_entity.id
_entity.type
_entity.pdbx_description
1 polymer ?
#
loop_
_entity_poly.entity_id
_entity_poly.type
_entity_poly.pdbx_seq_one_letter_code
_entity_poly.pdbx_strand_id
1 'polypeptide(L)'
;MQREKGDSLADEYVSELWDFTRISVTQNNLQELKKIWGQWNDEVRQLFYNNYGDLPYLLDVKVDKHLFRALAQFWNPVLEPCL
;
A
#
# COMPACT_ATOMS: atom_id res chain seq x y z
N MET A 1 -15.15 -11.39 11.06
CA MET A 1 -14.76 -12.56 10.24
C MET A 1 -15.17 -12.30 8.81
N GLN A 2 -14.28 -11.78 7.97
CA GLN A 2 -14.48 -11.86 6.53
C GLN A 2 -14.13 -13.28 6.08
N ARG A 3 -15.09 -13.95 5.48
CA ARG A 3 -15.02 -15.32 4.96
C ARG A 3 -15.27 -15.26 3.46
N GLU A 4 -14.35 -14.68 2.69
CA GLU A 4 -14.43 -14.76 1.23
C GLU A 4 -13.19 -15.40 0.63
N LYS A 5 -13.47 -16.08 -0.47
CA LYS A 5 -12.71 -17.18 -1.06
C LYS A 5 -11.42 -16.66 -1.71
N GLY A 6 -10.31 -16.79 -0.99
CA GLY A 6 -8.97 -16.41 -1.46
C GLY A 6 -7.91 -16.55 -0.36
N ASP A 7 -8.31 -16.39 0.90
CA ASP A 7 -7.44 -16.64 2.04
C ASP A 7 -7.37 -18.13 2.37
N SER A 8 -6.23 -18.75 2.10
CA SER A 8 -5.84 -20.02 2.72
C SER A 8 -4.66 -19.74 3.64
N LEU A 9 -4.92 -19.09 4.77
CA LEU A 9 -4.05 -19.23 5.93
C LEU A 9 -4.58 -20.43 6.73
N ALA A 10 -3.72 -21.43 6.91
CA ALA A 10 -4.02 -22.57 7.75
C ALA A 10 -4.40 -22.07 9.15
N ASP A 11 -5.37 -22.70 9.79
CA ASP A 11 -6.09 -22.29 11.02
C ASP A 11 -5.19 -22.05 12.26
N GLU A 12 -3.87 -22.21 12.15
CA GLU A 12 -2.88 -22.02 13.20
C GLU A 12 -1.68 -21.14 12.80
N TYR A 13 -1.65 -20.60 11.57
CA TYR A 13 -0.55 -19.72 11.15
C TYR A 13 -0.83 -18.28 11.57
N VAL A 14 -0.30 -17.89 12.73
CA VAL A 14 -0.13 -16.47 13.07
C VAL A 14 0.98 -15.93 12.16
N SER A 15 0.61 -15.13 11.17
CA SER A 15 1.57 -14.34 10.40
C SER A 15 2.19 -13.29 11.32
N GLU A 16 3.16 -13.68 12.13
CA GLU A 16 3.99 -12.74 12.87
C GLU A 16 4.86 -11.99 11.87
N LEU A 17 4.47 -10.75 11.58
CA LEU A 17 5.38 -9.80 10.96
C LEU A 17 6.56 -9.63 11.93
N TRP A 18 7.76 -10.04 11.50
CA TRP A 18 8.99 -9.83 12.28
C TRP A 18 9.06 -8.39 12.82
N ASP A 19 9.68 -8.18 13.99
CA ASP A 19 9.80 -6.89 14.70
C ASP A 19 10.24 -5.69 13.83
N PHE A 20 10.78 -5.97 12.64
CA PHE A 20 11.00 -5.00 11.58
C PHE A 20 10.54 -5.54 10.23
N THR A 21 9.67 -4.80 9.55
CA THR A 21 9.38 -5.03 8.12
C THR A 21 10.34 -4.21 7.29
N ARG A 22 11.27 -4.88 6.60
CA ARG A 22 12.15 -4.23 5.64
C ARG A 22 11.40 -4.03 4.32
N ILE A 23 10.73 -2.89 4.19
CA ILE A 23 10.15 -2.46 2.91
C ILE A 23 11.32 -2.07 2.01
N SER A 24 11.70 -2.95 1.09
CA SER A 24 12.65 -2.61 0.04
C SER A 24 11.95 -1.71 -0.97
N VAL A 25 12.27 -0.42 -0.93
CA VAL A 25 11.86 0.53 -1.98
C VAL A 25 12.76 0.30 -3.20
N THR A 26 12.71 -0.91 -3.77
CA THR A 26 13.55 -1.26 -4.91
C THR A 26 13.07 -0.49 -6.15
N GLN A 27 13.82 0.56 -6.47
CA GLN A 27 14.02 1.17 -7.79
C GLN A 27 12.80 1.55 -8.64
N ASN A 28 11.83 2.24 -8.06
CA ASN A 28 11.10 3.23 -8.85
C ASN A 28 11.46 4.60 -8.32
N ASN A 29 12.14 5.40 -9.14
CA ASN A 29 12.40 6.79 -8.79
C ASN A 29 11.06 7.52 -8.79
N LEU A 30 10.58 7.94 -7.61
CA LEU A 30 9.30 8.65 -7.49
C LEU A 30 9.25 9.89 -8.40
N GLN A 31 10.38 10.56 -8.62
CA GLN A 31 10.45 11.70 -9.54
C GLN A 31 10.23 11.28 -10.99
N GLU A 32 10.73 10.12 -11.38
CA GLU A 32 10.52 9.56 -12.71
C GLU A 32 9.07 9.13 -12.90
N LEU A 33 8.46 8.50 -11.89
CA LEU A 33 7.03 8.18 -11.90
C LEU A 33 6.16 9.44 -12.01
N LYS A 34 6.47 10.50 -11.25
CA LYS A 34 5.78 11.80 -11.38
C LYS A 34 5.94 12.40 -12.77
N LYS A 35 7.13 12.26 -13.38
CA LYS A 35 7.39 12.75 -14.74
C LYS A 35 6.55 11.99 -15.77
N ILE A 36 6.52 10.66 -15.69
CA ILE A 36 5.69 9.82 -16.57
C ILE A 36 4.22 10.18 -16.39
N TRP A 37 3.73 10.25 -15.15
CA TRP A 37 2.37 10.67 -14.85
C TRP A 37 2.05 12.09 -15.38
N GLY A 38 3.01 13.01 -15.28
CA GLY A 38 2.93 14.38 -15.79
C GLY A 38 2.81 14.47 -17.31
N GLN A 39 3.38 13.50 -18.03
CA GLN A 39 3.37 13.43 -19.51
C GLN A 39 2.08 12.83 -20.08
N TRP A 40 1.27 12.15 -19.26
CA TRP A 40 0.03 11.54 -19.72
C TRP A 40 -1.04 12.60 -19.98
N ASN A 41 -1.77 12.43 -21.07
CA ASN A 41 -2.93 13.25 -21.39
C ASN A 41 -4.14 12.85 -20.53
N ASP A 42 -5.19 13.67 -20.59
CA ASP A 42 -6.36 13.48 -19.72
C ASP A 42 -7.12 12.18 -20.02
N GLU A 43 -7.17 11.73 -21.28
CA GLU A 43 -7.83 10.47 -21.65
C GLU A 43 -7.15 9.25 -21.02
N VAL A 44 -5.81 9.19 -21.09
CA VAL A 44 -5.03 8.10 -20.48
C VAL A 44 -5.13 8.15 -18.96
N ARG A 45 -5.14 9.36 -18.37
CA ARG A 45 -5.35 9.54 -16.92
C ARG A 45 -6.74 9.09 -16.49
N GLN A 46 -7.78 9.39 -17.25
CA GLN A 46 -9.15 8.95 -16.98
C GLN A 46 -9.28 7.43 -17.09
N LEU A 47 -8.67 6.82 -18.11
CA LEU A 47 -8.59 5.36 -18.21
C LEU A 47 -7.91 4.75 -16.99
N PHE A 48 -6.79 5.31 -16.53
CA PHE A 48 -6.11 4.83 -15.34
C PHE A 48 -7.00 4.97 -14.09
N TYR A 49 -7.63 6.14 -13.91
CA TYR A 49 -8.55 6.39 -12.80
C TYR A 49 -9.73 5.41 -12.78
N ASN A 50 -10.32 5.10 -13.94
CA ASN A 50 -11.42 4.14 -14.03
C ASN A 50 -11.01 2.71 -13.63
N ASN A 51 -9.75 2.33 -13.83
CA ASN A 51 -9.24 1.00 -13.50
C ASN A 51 -8.66 0.89 -12.09
N TYR A 52 -8.06 1.97 -11.57
CA TYR A 52 -7.27 1.94 -10.34
C TYR A 52 -7.72 2.96 -9.28
N GLY A 53 -8.76 3.75 -9.57
CA GLY A 53 -9.31 4.77 -8.68
C GLY A 53 -8.30 5.84 -8.31
N ASP A 54 -8.20 6.12 -7.02
CA ASP A 54 -7.38 7.19 -6.45
C ASP A 54 -5.88 6.85 -6.32
N LEU A 55 -5.45 5.70 -6.83
CA LEU A 55 -4.05 5.28 -6.82
C LEU A 55 -3.05 6.35 -7.32
N PRO A 56 -3.29 7.12 -8.40
CA PRO A 56 -2.30 8.08 -8.87
C PRO A 56 -2.09 9.25 -7.90
N TYR A 57 -3.03 9.56 -7.00
CA TYR A 57 -2.84 10.59 -5.98
C TYR A 57 -1.79 10.19 -4.94
N LEU A 58 -1.48 8.89 -4.81
CA LEU A 58 -0.41 8.40 -3.96
C LEU A 58 0.98 8.90 -4.38
N LEU A 59 1.15 9.32 -5.65
CA LEU A 59 2.39 9.94 -6.12
C LEU A 59 2.67 11.28 -5.41
N ASP A 60 1.64 11.98 -4.95
CA ASP A 60 1.75 13.27 -4.27
C ASP A 60 1.64 13.18 -2.75
N VAL A 61 1.27 12.01 -2.23
CA VAL A 61 1.29 11.76 -0.79
C VAL A 61 2.73 11.82 -0.29
N LYS A 62 2.96 12.70 0.69
CA LYS A 62 4.25 12.78 1.36
C LYS A 62 4.48 11.50 2.14
N VAL A 63 5.46 10.72 1.73
CA VAL A 63 5.91 9.54 2.46
C VAL A 63 6.63 10.01 3.73
N ASP A 64 5.99 9.84 4.88
CA ASP A 64 6.55 10.16 6.18
C ASP A 64 6.42 8.99 7.17
N LYS A 65 7.03 9.15 8.35
CA LYS A 65 7.01 8.12 9.40
C LYS A 65 5.60 7.74 9.87
N HIS A 66 4.65 8.67 9.80
CA HIS A 66 3.28 8.46 10.26
C HIS A 66 2.49 7.65 9.24
N LEU A 67 2.68 7.93 7.94
CA LEU A 67 2.12 7.14 6.87
C LEU A 67 2.60 5.69 6.92
N PHE A 68 3.91 5.47 7.07
CA PHE A 68 4.45 4.12 7.22
C PHE A 68 3.91 3.40 8.46
N ARG A 69 3.78 4.11 9.59
CA ARG A 69 3.18 3.55 10.81
C ARG A 69 1.72 3.16 10.59
N ALA A 70 0.94 4.00 9.93
CA ALA A 70 -0.46 3.71 9.63
C ALA A 70 -0.61 2.52 8.67
N LEU A 71 0.22 2.45 7.61
CA LEU A 71 0.25 1.30 6.69
C LEU A 71 0.66 0.01 7.40
N ALA A 72 1.68 0.07 8.26
CA ALA A 72 2.11 -1.08 9.06
C ALA A 72 1.01 -1.54 10.03
N GLN A 73 0.28 -0.62 10.67
CA GLN A 73 -0.86 -0.95 11.55
C GLN A 73 -2.06 -1.52 10.77
N PHE A 74 -2.30 -1.02 9.56
CA PHE A 74 -3.36 -1.55 8.71
C PHE A 74 -3.05 -2.97 8.21
N TRP A 75 -1.80 -3.25 7.86
CA TRP A 75 -1.35 -4.57 7.39
C TRP A 75 -1.04 -5.56 8.51
N ASN A 76 -0.77 -5.08 9.72
CA ASN A 76 -0.62 -5.90 10.90
C ASN A 76 -1.77 -5.60 11.89
N PRO A 77 -2.91 -6.30 11.79
CA PRO A 77 -4.00 -6.13 12.74
C PRO A 77 -3.61 -6.52 14.18
N VAL A 78 -2.44 -7.16 14.39
CA VAL A 78 -1.94 -7.54 15.72
C VAL A 78 -1.19 -6.39 16.37
N LEU A 79 -1.93 -5.37 16.79
CA LEU A 79 -1.52 -4.48 17.88
C LEU A 79 -2.74 -3.84 18.55
N GLU A 80 -3.62 -4.69 19.08
CA GLU A 80 -4.32 -4.35 20.32
C GLU A 80 -3.37 -4.70 21.47
N PRO A 81 -2.76 -3.72 22.17
CA PRO A 81 -2.40 -3.95 23.55
C PRO A 81 -3.73 -3.97 24.32
N CYS A 82 -4.15 -5.16 24.76
CA CYS A 82 -5.19 -5.29 25.77
C CYS A 82 -4.87 -4.34 26.94
N LEU A 83 -5.84 -3.48 27.27
CA LEU A 83 -5.89 -2.74 28.53
C LEU A 83 -5.94 -3.69 29.73
#